data_AF-A0A9W8N6H5-F1
#
_entry.id   AF-A0A9W8N6H5-F1
#
_cell.length_a   1.000
_cell.length_b   1.000
_cell.length_c   1.000
_cell.angle_alpha   90.00
_cell.angle_beta   90.00
_cell.angle_gamma   90.00
#
_symmetry.space_group_name_H-M   'P 1'
#
loop_
_entity.id
_entity.type
_entity.pdbx_description
1 polymer ?
#
loop_
_entity_poly.entity_id
_entity_poly.type
_entity_poly.pdbx_seq_one_letter_code
_entity_poly.pdbx_strand_id
1 'polypeptide(L)'
;MAFSLALLLFLSVEGLMAMHRPYDDSMLTLTSAGAPDPFINSFRGLYYFTYTAGDRVEIWSSSSLVDIEESATRHLIWKPPPGTNHSAHIWAPELHSLRGRWYVYYSAANLKQGNQSHRMYVLGGPPASEDPCSGQWEFLGQIRDMPDQWAIDGTVFELDDQLYLAYSGWPLDSSDLYHPGQDYVRSEYGYQTQQNIGTSS
;
A
#
# COMPACT_ATOMS: atom_id res chain seq x y z
N MET A 1 -72.63 -33.94 -24.71
CA MET A 1 -73.12 -32.77 -23.95
C MET A 1 -72.27 -32.63 -22.70
N ALA A 2 -71.79 -31.40 -22.47
CA ALA A 2 -70.86 -30.90 -21.46
C ALA A 2 -70.50 -31.79 -20.24
N PHE A 3 -69.19 -31.97 -20.01
CA PHE A 3 -68.64 -32.08 -18.67
C PHE A 3 -67.57 -30.99 -18.50
N SER A 4 -67.92 -30.00 -17.68
CA SER A 4 -66.99 -29.02 -17.13
C SER A 4 -66.22 -29.70 -16.00
N LEU A 5 -64.89 -29.62 -16.02
CA LEU A 5 -64.08 -29.92 -14.84
C LEU A 5 -63.01 -28.82 -14.71
N ALA A 6 -63.20 -27.96 -13.73
CA ALA A 6 -62.29 -26.90 -13.37
C ALA A 6 -60.97 -27.50 -12.87
N LEU A 7 -59.88 -27.19 -13.56
CA LEU A 7 -58.52 -27.50 -13.13
C LEU A 7 -58.05 -26.42 -12.16
N LEU A 8 -58.05 -26.72 -10.86
CA LEU A 8 -57.43 -25.89 -9.82
C LEU A 8 -55.91 -26.01 -9.93
N LEU A 9 -55.27 -25.00 -10.51
CA LEU A 9 -53.83 -24.78 -10.47
C LEU A 9 -53.43 -24.31 -9.07
N PHE A 10 -52.82 -25.19 -8.27
CA PHE A 10 -52.04 -24.79 -7.10
C PHE A 10 -50.70 -24.22 -7.60
N LEU A 11 -50.64 -22.90 -7.77
CA LEU A 11 -49.36 -22.18 -7.86
C LEU A 11 -48.73 -22.17 -6.46
N SER A 12 -47.71 -23.01 -6.23
CA SER A 12 -46.83 -22.86 -5.08
C SER A 12 -46.03 -21.57 -5.27
N VAL A 13 -46.38 -20.55 -4.49
CA VAL A 13 -45.55 -19.36 -4.31
C VAL A 13 -44.37 -19.79 -3.46
N GLU A 14 -43.33 -20.35 -4.08
CA GLU A 14 -42.02 -20.39 -3.46
C GLU A 14 -41.51 -18.95 -3.44
N GLY A 15 -41.81 -18.28 -2.33
CA GLY A 15 -41.29 -16.97 -2.04
C GLY A 15 -39.77 -17.02 -2.06
N LEU A 16 -39.19 -16.38 -3.08
CA LEU A 16 -37.77 -16.05 -3.11
C LEU A 16 -37.52 -15.00 -2.01
N MET A 17 -37.46 -15.46 -0.76
CA MET A 17 -36.95 -14.64 0.34
C MET A 17 -35.46 -14.48 0.06
N ALA A 18 -35.09 -13.36 -0.56
CA ALA A 18 -33.72 -12.89 -0.54
C ALA A 18 -33.29 -12.84 0.92
N MET A 19 -32.52 -13.84 1.35
CA MET A 19 -31.97 -13.91 2.68
C MET A 19 -31.15 -12.64 2.87
N HIS A 20 -31.68 -11.70 3.66
CA HIS A 20 -30.96 -10.52 4.09
C HIS A 20 -29.76 -11.03 4.90
N ARG A 21 -28.60 -11.16 4.24
CA ARG A 21 -27.35 -11.41 4.96
C ARG A 21 -27.13 -10.17 5.82
N PRO A 22 -27.13 -10.28 7.15
CA PRO A 22 -26.81 -9.15 8.00
C PRO A 22 -25.42 -8.64 7.60
N TYR A 23 -25.27 -7.32 7.54
CA TYR A 23 -23.98 -6.70 7.35
C TYR A 23 -23.07 -7.10 8.51
N ASP A 24 -21.97 -7.77 8.20
CA ASP A 24 -20.97 -8.19 9.17
C ASP A 24 -19.94 -7.05 9.29
N ASP A 25 -19.99 -6.35 10.41
CA ASP A 25 -19.07 -5.25 10.76
C ASP A 25 -17.93 -5.72 11.67
N SER A 26 -17.72 -7.04 11.80
CA SER A 26 -16.65 -7.58 12.61
C SER A 26 -15.27 -7.11 12.10
N MET A 27 -14.52 -6.50 13.01
CA MET A 27 -13.16 -6.08 12.77
C MET A 27 -12.23 -7.23 13.16
N LEU A 28 -11.57 -7.82 12.17
CA LEU A 28 -10.55 -8.84 12.41
C LEU A 28 -9.21 -8.15 12.71
N THR A 29 -8.68 -8.39 13.91
CA THR A 29 -7.32 -7.96 14.26
C THR A 29 -6.31 -8.92 13.65
N LEU A 30 -5.51 -8.44 12.69
CA LEU A 30 -4.50 -9.26 12.00
C LEU A 30 -3.16 -9.36 12.73
N THR A 31 -2.85 -8.37 13.57
CA THR A 31 -1.59 -8.30 14.34
C THR A 31 -1.85 -7.87 15.78
N SER A 32 -1.17 -8.52 16.73
CA SER A 32 -1.23 -8.25 18.17
C SER A 32 -0.50 -6.97 18.57
N ALA A 33 0.51 -6.58 17.79
CA ALA A 33 1.21 -5.31 17.89
C ALA A 33 0.79 -4.34 16.77
N GLY A 34 1.10 -3.06 16.95
CA GLY A 34 0.86 -2.04 15.94
C GLY A 34 1.69 -2.30 14.68
N ALA A 35 1.02 -2.40 13.54
CA ALA A 35 1.62 -2.48 12.22
C ALA A 35 1.06 -1.34 11.35
N PRO A 36 1.56 -0.09 11.52
CA PRO A 36 1.03 1.08 10.82
C PRO A 36 1.28 0.97 9.33
N ASP A 37 0.41 1.62 8.55
CA ASP A 37 0.51 1.71 7.09
C ASP A 37 0.62 0.32 6.42
N PRO A 38 -0.31 -0.61 6.72
CA PRO A 38 -0.23 -1.97 6.20
C PRO A 38 -0.48 -2.00 4.69
N PHE A 39 0.37 -2.72 3.96
CA PHE A 39 0.19 -3.01 2.55
C PHE A 39 0.26 -4.52 2.30
N ILE A 40 -0.68 -5.03 1.49
CA ILE A 40 -0.76 -6.46 1.15
C ILE A 40 -0.73 -6.63 -0.36
N ASN A 41 0.13 -7.52 -0.83
CA ASN A 41 0.08 -8.08 -2.17
C ASN A 41 -0.16 -9.60 -2.10
N SER A 42 -0.53 -10.23 -3.21
CA SER A 42 -0.64 -11.69 -3.28
C SER A 42 0.01 -12.23 -4.55
N PHE A 43 0.73 -13.34 -4.41
CA PHE A 43 1.36 -14.02 -5.54
C PHE A 43 1.38 -15.53 -5.29
N ARG A 44 0.91 -16.30 -6.30
CA ARG A 44 0.89 -17.78 -6.29
C ARG A 44 0.31 -18.42 -5.02
N GLY A 45 -0.75 -17.82 -4.47
CA GLY A 45 -1.45 -18.35 -3.29
C GLY A 45 -0.80 -18.00 -1.95
N LEU A 46 0.21 -17.13 -1.94
CA LEU A 46 0.73 -16.49 -0.75
C LEU A 46 0.32 -15.02 -0.69
N TYR A 47 0.13 -14.53 0.52
CA TYR A 47 -0.01 -13.13 0.88
C TYR A 47 1.34 -12.60 1.34
N TYR A 48 1.66 -11.39 0.90
CA TYR A 48 2.87 -10.66 1.25
C TYR A 48 2.46 -9.36 1.91
N PHE A 49 2.70 -9.28 3.21
CA PHE A 49 2.36 -8.15 4.06
C PHE A 49 3.61 -7.34 4.38
N THR A 50 3.50 -6.02 4.31
CA THR A 50 4.53 -5.10 4.78
C THR A 50 3.85 -3.95 5.53
N TYR A 51 4.62 -3.25 6.34
CA TYR A 51 4.13 -2.20 7.23
C TYR A 51 5.29 -1.30 7.66
N THR A 52 4.97 -0.18 8.29
CA THR A 52 5.95 0.73 8.89
C THR A 52 6.66 0.09 10.08
N ALA A 53 7.83 -0.50 9.82
CA ALA A 53 8.72 -1.02 10.85
C ALA A 53 9.66 0.06 11.44
N GLY A 54 9.73 1.24 10.80
CA GLY A 54 10.43 2.44 11.27
C GLY A 54 11.93 2.52 10.95
N ASP A 55 12.64 1.40 10.95
CA ASP A 55 14.12 1.34 10.74
C ASP A 55 14.57 0.41 9.61
N ARG A 56 13.62 -0.26 8.96
CA ARG A 56 13.85 -1.26 7.91
C ARG A 56 12.63 -1.42 7.03
N VAL A 57 12.80 -2.15 5.93
CA VAL A 57 11.70 -2.70 5.15
C VAL A 57 11.72 -4.22 5.32
N GLU A 58 10.59 -4.78 5.70
CA GLU A 58 10.41 -6.23 5.81
C GLU A 58 9.11 -6.68 5.14
N ILE A 59 9.09 -7.93 4.70
CA ILE A 59 7.93 -8.60 4.10
C ILE A 59 7.60 -9.84 4.92
N TRP A 60 6.34 -10.03 5.26
CA TRP A 60 5.81 -11.23 5.89
C TRP A 60 5.07 -12.03 4.82
N SER A 61 5.52 -13.26 4.55
CA SER A 61 4.87 -14.15 3.58
C SER A 61 4.05 -15.21 4.31
N SER A 62 2.77 -15.35 4.00
CA SER A 62 1.90 -16.39 4.57
C SER A 62 0.91 -16.95 3.54
N SER A 63 0.47 -18.19 3.71
CA SER A 63 -0.67 -18.75 2.98
C SER A 63 -2.03 -18.33 3.56
N SER A 64 -2.07 -17.69 4.73
CA SER A 64 -3.27 -17.20 5.39
C SER A 64 -3.16 -15.71 5.67
N LEU A 65 -4.15 -14.93 5.21
CA LEU A 65 -4.24 -13.52 5.54
C LEU A 65 -4.83 -13.31 6.95
N VAL A 66 -5.75 -14.18 7.36
CA VAL A 66 -6.49 -14.03 8.63
C VAL A 66 -5.62 -14.28 9.86
N ASP A 67 -4.63 -15.17 9.75
CA ASP A 67 -3.70 -15.53 10.83
C ASP A 67 -2.27 -15.12 10.48
N ILE A 68 -2.10 -14.01 9.76
CA ILE A 68 -0.82 -13.66 9.12
C ILE A 68 0.32 -13.49 10.12
N GLU A 69 0.06 -12.93 11.31
CA GLU A 69 1.10 -12.75 12.33
C GLU A 69 1.70 -14.07 12.82
N GLU A 70 0.88 -15.11 12.98
CA GLU A 70 1.28 -16.42 13.49
C GLU A 70 1.88 -17.31 12.40
N SER A 71 1.31 -17.25 11.20
CA SER A 71 1.63 -18.16 10.09
C SER A 71 2.75 -17.66 9.18
N ALA A 72 3.10 -16.37 9.24
CA ALA A 72 4.06 -15.79 8.32
C ALA A 72 5.52 -16.17 8.59
N THR A 73 6.26 -16.33 7.50
CA THR A 73 7.72 -16.19 7.53
C THR A 73 8.07 -14.71 7.32
N ARG A 74 8.94 -14.16 8.17
CA ARG A 74 9.35 -12.74 8.13
C ARG A 74 10.69 -12.60 7.42
N HIS A 75 10.75 -11.70 6.45
CA HIS A 75 11.90 -11.47 5.58
C HIS A 75 12.37 -10.02 5.71
N LEU A 76 13.58 -9.82 6.24
CA LEU A 76 14.25 -8.51 6.17
C LEU A 76 14.75 -8.31 4.74
N ILE A 77 14.11 -7.43 3.98
CA ILE A 77 14.51 -7.18 2.59
C ILE A 77 15.46 -6.01 2.45
N TRP A 78 15.41 -5.04 3.36
CA TRP A 78 16.30 -3.88 3.32
C TRP A 78 16.48 -3.22 4.68
N LYS A 79 17.73 -2.85 4.97
CA LYS A 79 18.08 -1.95 6.07
C LYS A 79 19.04 -0.87 5.54
N PRO A 80 18.69 0.43 5.61
CA PRO A 80 19.50 1.47 5.03
C PRO A 80 20.83 1.62 5.79
N PRO A 81 21.94 1.97 5.09
CA PRO A 81 23.17 2.33 5.76
C PRO A 81 22.97 3.53 6.71
N PRO A 82 23.53 3.50 7.93
CA PRO A 82 23.36 4.58 8.89
C PRO A 82 23.89 5.93 8.38
N GLY A 83 23.18 7.01 8.71
CA GLY A 83 23.63 8.38 8.43
C GLY A 83 23.41 8.87 6.99
N THR A 84 22.66 8.11 6.19
CA THR A 84 22.28 8.51 4.83
C THR A 84 21.00 9.35 4.84
N ASN A 85 20.63 9.89 3.67
CA ASN A 85 19.40 10.67 3.51
C ASN A 85 18.10 9.84 3.65
N HIS A 86 18.22 8.50 3.74
CA HIS A 86 17.10 7.56 3.74
C HIS A 86 17.20 6.56 4.89
N SER A 87 17.89 6.92 5.98
CA SER A 87 18.17 6.01 7.10
C SER A 87 17.36 6.26 8.36
N ALA A 88 16.41 7.19 8.35
CA ALA A 88 15.54 7.47 9.49
C ALA A 88 14.08 7.45 9.05
N HIS A 89 13.19 7.10 9.98
CA HIS A 89 11.74 7.20 9.81
C HIS A 89 11.26 6.53 8.51
N ILE A 90 11.60 5.25 8.34
CA ILE A 90 11.15 4.47 7.18
C ILE A 90 9.68 4.17 7.34
N TRP A 91 8.84 4.75 6.47
CA TRP A 91 7.38 4.71 6.56
C TRP A 91 6.73 4.20 5.27
N ALA A 92 5.55 3.59 5.46
CA ALA A 92 4.58 3.17 4.46
C ALA A 92 5.23 2.45 3.26
N PRO A 93 5.98 1.36 3.47
CA PRO A 93 6.44 0.55 2.36
C PRO A 93 5.24 -0.10 1.65
N GLU A 94 5.22 -0.06 0.31
CA GLU A 94 4.25 -0.78 -0.51
C GLU A 94 4.97 -1.70 -1.51
N LEU A 95 4.55 -2.98 -1.56
CA LEU A 95 5.11 -3.99 -2.45
C LEU A 95 4.33 -4.11 -3.76
N HIS A 96 4.96 -3.78 -4.87
CA HIS A 96 4.33 -3.75 -6.20
C HIS A 96 5.02 -4.69 -7.18
N SER A 97 4.24 -5.39 -8.00
CA SER A 97 4.73 -6.11 -9.17
C SER A 97 4.42 -5.30 -10.41
N LEU A 98 5.45 -4.71 -11.03
CA LEU A 98 5.29 -3.76 -12.13
C LEU A 98 6.24 -4.13 -13.26
N ARG A 99 5.72 -4.18 -14.48
CA ARG A 99 6.54 -4.34 -15.71
C ARG A 99 7.58 -5.47 -15.62
N GLY A 100 7.22 -6.59 -15.00
CA GLY A 100 8.05 -7.79 -14.90
C GLY A 100 9.02 -7.83 -13.72
N ARG A 101 8.96 -6.87 -12.77
CA ARG A 101 9.85 -6.83 -11.60
C ARG A 101 9.10 -6.43 -10.32
N TRP A 102 9.55 -6.94 -9.18
CA TRP A 102 9.08 -6.50 -7.87
C TRP A 102 9.75 -5.18 -7.46
N TYR A 103 8.98 -4.28 -6.86
CA TYR A 103 9.44 -3.01 -6.33
C TYR A 103 8.85 -2.76 -4.95
N VAL A 104 9.59 -2.05 -4.09
CA VAL A 104 9.02 -1.46 -2.88
C VAL A 104 9.18 0.04 -2.95
N TYR A 105 8.07 0.75 -2.85
CA TYR A 105 8.01 2.20 -2.71
C TYR A 105 7.83 2.53 -1.24
N TYR A 106 8.64 3.43 -0.71
CA TYR A 106 8.59 3.80 0.70
C TYR A 106 9.05 5.24 0.89
N SER A 107 8.75 5.82 2.04
CA SER A 107 9.30 7.12 2.42
C SER A 107 10.34 6.99 3.52
N ALA A 108 11.34 7.87 3.50
CA ALA A 108 12.36 7.93 4.54
C ALA A 108 12.92 9.34 4.66
N ALA A 109 13.53 9.62 5.80
CA ALA A 109 14.15 10.90 6.12
C ALA A 109 15.65 10.79 6.35
N ASN A 110 16.31 11.93 6.24
CA ASN A 110 17.65 12.13 6.78
C ASN A 110 17.55 12.29 8.30
N LEU A 111 18.31 11.50 9.05
CA LEU A 111 18.29 11.53 10.53
C LEU A 111 18.59 12.92 11.11
N LYS A 112 19.52 13.67 10.52
CA LYS A 112 19.92 15.00 11.02
C LYS A 112 18.91 16.09 10.71
N GLN A 113 18.18 15.95 9.60
CA GLN A 113 17.19 16.93 9.18
C GLN A 113 15.78 16.60 9.71
N GLY A 114 15.53 15.34 10.09
CA GLY A 114 14.26 14.90 10.65
C GLY A 114 13.11 14.93 9.64
N ASN A 115 11.88 15.06 10.14
CA ASN A 115 10.65 14.83 9.38
C ASN A 115 10.56 15.64 8.07
N GLN A 116 11.00 16.89 8.05
CA GLN A 116 10.94 17.78 6.88
C GLN A 116 11.75 17.27 5.66
N SER A 117 12.67 16.34 5.89
CA SER A 117 13.51 15.75 4.84
C SER A 117 12.92 14.50 4.19
N HIS A 118 11.68 14.11 4.51
CA HIS A 118 11.07 12.94 3.88
C HIS A 118 11.00 13.09 2.37
N ARG A 119 11.47 12.04 1.68
CA ARG A 119 11.33 11.85 0.24
C ARG A 119 10.88 10.42 -0.02
N MET A 120 10.38 10.19 -1.24
CA MET A 120 10.03 8.86 -1.73
C MET A 120 11.26 8.14 -2.29
N TYR A 121 11.41 6.86 -1.95
CA TYR A 121 12.50 5.99 -2.34
C TYR A 121 11.97 4.67 -2.90
N VAL A 122 12.81 4.00 -3.69
CA VAL A 122 12.46 2.74 -4.35
C VAL A 122 13.53 1.68 -4.10
N LEU A 123 13.07 0.46 -3.78
CA LEU A 123 13.86 -0.75 -3.84
C LEU A 123 13.47 -1.57 -5.06
N GLY A 124 14.45 -2.17 -5.74
CA GLY A 124 14.26 -3.11 -6.83
C GLY A 124 14.48 -4.53 -6.35
N GLY A 125 13.47 -5.38 -6.50
CA GLY A 125 13.50 -6.78 -6.11
C GLY A 125 13.80 -7.74 -7.27
N PRO A 126 13.53 -9.04 -7.10
CA PRO A 126 13.65 -10.04 -8.15
C PRO A 126 12.62 -9.86 -9.29
N PRO A 127 12.75 -10.62 -10.39
CA PRO A 127 11.72 -10.69 -11.43
C PRO A 127 10.34 -11.03 -10.86
N ALA A 128 9.28 -10.44 -11.41
CA ALA A 128 7.89 -10.66 -10.99
C ALA A 128 7.39 -12.10 -11.18
N SER A 129 8.13 -12.91 -11.97
CA SER A 129 7.87 -14.35 -12.14
C SER A 129 8.33 -15.21 -10.96
N GLU A 130 9.08 -14.63 -10.02
CA GLU A 130 9.67 -15.27 -8.84
C GLU A 130 9.02 -14.76 -7.56
N ASP A 131 9.27 -15.46 -6.45
CA ASP A 131 8.83 -15.03 -5.12
C ASP A 131 9.60 -13.74 -4.71
N PRO A 132 8.92 -12.66 -4.27
CA PRO A 132 9.58 -11.42 -3.88
C PRO A 132 10.57 -11.60 -2.70
N CYS A 133 10.43 -12.67 -1.92
CA CYS A 133 11.29 -13.00 -0.78
C CYS A 133 12.43 -13.98 -1.14
N SER A 134 12.47 -14.55 -2.35
CA SER A 134 13.55 -15.49 -2.74
C SER A 134 14.79 -14.80 -3.34
N GLY A 135 14.66 -13.54 -3.73
CA GLY A 135 15.70 -12.78 -4.43
C GLY A 135 16.45 -11.76 -3.58
N GLN A 136 17.44 -11.12 -4.20
CA GLN A 136 18.13 -9.97 -3.63
C GLN A 136 17.33 -8.69 -3.92
N TRP A 137 17.39 -7.76 -2.97
CA TRP A 137 16.83 -6.42 -3.10
C TRP A 137 17.96 -5.40 -3.22
N GLU A 138 17.81 -4.42 -4.10
CA GLU A 138 18.74 -3.32 -4.29
C GLU A 138 18.07 -1.97 -4.05
N PHE A 139 18.84 -1.01 -3.54
CA PHE A 139 18.40 0.36 -3.41
C PHE A 139 18.53 1.10 -4.73
N LEU A 140 17.40 1.43 -5.36
CA LEU A 140 17.38 2.15 -6.64
C LEU A 140 17.52 3.67 -6.47
N GLY A 141 17.24 4.17 -5.27
CA GLY A 141 17.40 5.59 -4.94
C GLY A 141 16.09 6.31 -4.67
N GLN A 142 16.19 7.63 -4.56
CA GLN A 142 15.05 8.53 -4.49
C GLN A 142 14.32 8.53 -5.85
N ILE A 143 12.98 8.61 -5.84
CA ILE A 143 12.20 8.77 -7.07
C ILE A 143 12.64 10.08 -7.74
N ARG A 144 13.02 9.98 -9.02
CA ARG A 144 13.46 11.11 -9.83
C ARG A 144 12.27 11.90 -10.34
N ASP A 145 12.54 13.14 -10.77
CA ASP A 145 11.56 14.05 -11.38
C ASP A 145 10.40 14.49 -10.49
N MET A 146 10.31 13.99 -9.25
CA MET A 146 9.49 14.60 -8.22
C MET A 146 10.04 15.97 -7.86
N PRO A 147 9.18 16.97 -7.59
CA PRO A 147 9.62 18.22 -7.02
C PRO A 147 10.37 18.01 -5.70
N ASP A 148 11.31 18.89 -5.39
CA ASP A 148 12.06 18.83 -4.14
C ASP A 148 11.22 19.34 -2.96
N GLN A 149 10.25 18.53 -2.54
CA GLN A 149 9.33 18.79 -1.45
C GLN A 149 9.26 17.61 -0.49
N TRP A 150 8.76 17.86 0.72
CA TRP A 150 8.36 16.79 1.61
C TRP A 150 7.33 15.89 0.93
N ALA A 151 7.57 14.58 0.91
CA ALA A 151 6.72 13.60 0.25
C ALA A 151 6.73 12.25 0.98
N ILE A 152 5.54 11.69 1.25
CA ILE A 152 5.33 10.39 1.90
C ILE A 152 4.18 9.61 1.26
N ASP A 153 3.97 8.37 1.72
CA ASP A 153 2.80 7.53 1.46
C ASP A 153 2.48 7.40 -0.04
N GLY A 154 3.52 7.14 -0.83
CA GLY A 154 3.38 7.00 -2.27
C GLY A 154 2.90 5.62 -2.67
N THR A 155 1.83 5.60 -3.48
CA THR A 155 1.31 4.40 -4.14
C THR A 155 1.40 4.52 -5.64
N VAL A 156 1.63 3.41 -6.33
CA VAL A 156 1.77 3.37 -7.79
C VAL A 156 0.73 2.47 -8.43
N PHE A 157 0.26 2.87 -9.60
CA PHE A 157 -0.74 2.13 -10.37
C PHE A 157 -0.61 2.42 -11.86
N GLU A 158 -1.02 1.46 -12.69
CA GLU A 158 -1.09 1.63 -14.14
C GLU A 158 -2.52 1.98 -14.57
N LEU A 159 -2.64 2.97 -15.45
CA LEU A 159 -3.89 3.36 -16.10
C LEU A 159 -3.56 3.74 -17.56
N ASP A 160 -4.28 3.15 -18.52
CA ASP A 160 -4.07 3.38 -19.96
C ASP A 160 -2.59 3.24 -20.40
N ASP A 161 -1.95 2.14 -19.96
CA ASP A 161 -0.52 1.82 -20.18
C ASP A 161 0.48 2.86 -19.63
N GLN A 162 0.01 3.80 -18.81
CA GLN A 162 0.84 4.80 -18.12
C GLN A 162 0.99 4.44 -16.65
N LEU A 163 2.19 4.66 -16.10
CA LEU A 163 2.50 4.42 -14.70
C LEU A 163 2.39 5.73 -13.93
N TYR A 164 1.53 5.75 -12.91
CA TYR A 164 1.30 6.89 -12.05
C TYR A 164 1.83 6.63 -10.65
N LEU A 165 2.33 7.68 -10.01
CA LEU A 165 2.58 7.76 -8.57
C LEU A 165 1.59 8.76 -7.98
N ALA A 166 0.78 8.32 -7.02
CA ALA A 166 0.00 9.20 -6.15
C ALA A 166 0.69 9.26 -4.78
N TYR A 167 0.84 10.44 -4.20
CA TYR A 167 1.54 10.61 -2.93
C TYR A 167 1.07 11.83 -2.14
N SER A 168 1.32 11.83 -0.83
CA SER A 168 1.08 12.98 0.06
C SER A 168 2.30 13.90 0.06
N GLY A 169 2.10 15.18 -0.27
CA GLY A 169 3.20 16.16 -0.32
C GLY A 169 2.87 17.50 0.34
N TRP A 170 3.91 18.23 0.74
CA TRP A 170 3.76 19.65 1.08
C TRP A 170 3.52 20.49 -0.18
N PRO A 171 2.86 21.65 -0.07
CA PRO A 171 2.69 22.55 -1.21
C PRO A 171 4.03 23.02 -1.79
N LEU A 172 4.09 23.11 -3.12
CA LEU A 172 5.26 23.55 -3.88
C LEU A 172 5.59 25.04 -3.66
N ASP A 173 4.55 25.85 -3.47
CA ASP A 173 4.69 27.28 -3.22
C ASP A 173 4.68 27.54 -1.70
N SER A 174 5.87 27.82 -1.17
CA SER A 174 6.08 28.16 0.24
C SER A 174 5.90 29.65 0.56
N SER A 175 5.53 30.49 -0.42
CA SER A 175 5.36 31.93 -0.19
C SER A 175 4.24 32.28 0.79
N ASP A 176 3.28 31.37 1.01
CA ASP A 176 2.15 31.59 1.92
C ASP A 176 2.24 30.76 3.22
N LEU A 177 3.34 30.04 3.48
CA LEU A 177 3.41 29.09 4.61
C LEU A 177 4.58 29.29 5.59
N TYR A 178 5.46 30.27 5.38
CA TYR A 178 6.48 30.60 6.37
C TYR A 178 6.05 31.77 7.28
N HIS A 179 5.38 31.44 8.37
CA HIS A 179 5.26 32.32 9.53
C HIS A 179 6.05 31.72 10.71
N PRO A 180 7.14 32.36 11.17
CA PRO A 180 7.87 31.86 12.32
C PRO A 180 6.99 31.95 13.58
N GLY A 181 6.73 30.81 14.22
CA GLY A 181 6.04 30.72 15.51
C GLY A 181 4.59 30.24 15.50
N GLN A 182 4.12 29.61 14.42
CA GLN A 182 2.82 28.93 14.39
C GLN A 182 3.03 27.41 14.26
N ASP A 183 2.63 26.66 15.28
CA ASP A 183 2.37 25.23 15.15
C ASP A 183 1.25 25.07 14.13
N TYR A 184 1.57 24.64 12.91
CA TYR A 184 0.56 24.42 11.88
C TYR A 184 -0.39 23.30 12.32
N VAL A 185 -1.61 23.69 12.69
CA VAL A 185 -2.75 22.78 12.79
C VAL A 185 -3.00 22.23 11.39
N ARG A 186 -2.76 20.92 11.22
CA ARG A 186 -3.02 20.14 10.00
C ARG A 186 -4.41 20.46 9.44
N SER A 187 -4.50 20.82 8.17
CA SER A 187 -5.76 20.67 7.43
C SER A 187 -5.97 19.18 7.11
N GLU A 188 -7.12 18.64 7.49
CA GLU A 188 -7.54 17.23 7.39
C GLU A 188 -7.67 16.65 5.96
N TYR A 189 -7.13 17.30 4.94
CA TYR A 189 -7.07 16.76 3.58
C TYR A 189 -5.67 16.98 3.04
N GLY A 190 -4.84 15.94 3.15
CA GLY A 190 -3.55 15.88 2.46
C GLY A 190 -3.80 15.96 0.96
N TYR A 191 -3.14 16.89 0.29
CA TYR A 191 -3.20 17.00 -1.16
C TYR A 191 -2.43 15.82 -1.77
N GLN A 192 -3.17 14.89 -2.38
CA GLN A 192 -2.61 13.82 -3.18
C GLN A 192 -2.11 14.42 -4.49
N THR A 193 -0.80 14.35 -4.73
CA THR A 193 -0.21 14.76 -6.02
C THR A 193 -0.03 13.53 -6.88
N GLN A 194 -0.50 13.58 -8.13
CA GLN A 194 -0.30 12.51 -9.11
C GLN A 194 0.76 12.92 -10.13
N GLN A 195 1.75 12.07 -10.34
CA GLN A 195 2.79 12.27 -11.35
C GLN A 195 2.92 11.03 -12.24
N ASN A 196 2.98 11.23 -13.56
CA ASN A 196 3.39 10.18 -14.49
C ASN A 196 4.91 10.00 -14.35
N ILE A 197 5.33 8.81 -13.91
CA ILE A 197 6.75 8.52 -13.66
C ILE A 197 7.43 7.76 -14.81
N GLY A 198 6.73 7.55 -15.93
CA GLY A 198 7.31 6.98 -17.15
C GLY A 198 7.98 5.61 -16.96
N THR A 199 8.77 5.18 -17.93
CA THR A 199 9.67 4.01 -17.79
C THR A 199 11.03 4.51 -17.31
N SER A 200 11.35 4.28 -16.04
CA SER A 200 12.74 4.33 -15.57
C SER A 200 13.49 3.13 -16.15
N SER A 201 14.21 3.38 -17.24
CA SER A 201 15.20 2.45 -17.84
C SER A 201 16.42 2.27 -16.95
#